data_AF-A0A397KVF3-F1
#
_entry.id   AF-A0A397KVF3-F1
#
_cell.length_a   1.000
_cell.length_b   1.000
_cell.length_c   1.000
_cell.angle_alpha   90.00
_cell.angle_beta   90.00
_cell.angle_gamma   90.00
#
_symmetry.space_group_name_H-M   'P 1'
#
loop_
_entity.id
_entity.type
_entity.pdbx_description
1 polymer ?
#
loop_
_entity_poly.entity_id
_entity_poly.type
_entity_poly.pdbx_seq_one_letter_code
_entity_poly.pdbx_strand_id
1 'polypeptide(L)'
;MKNAFSLVVVIIFFALLSSVANKVNANSCQDPLGSCLQCDERCKAKHGPTGQASCDSRNQLCTCYYKCGPQSPIPPHNKQCYGRTGLCSSACNQNCAQKYPSGSGFCESIGNFKLCKCQYPC
;
A
#
# COMPACT_ATOMS: atom_id res chain seq x y z
N MET A 1 -50.43 34.85 -4.30
CA MET A 1 -49.03 34.85 -3.85
C MET A 1 -48.64 33.63 -3.00
N LYS A 2 -49.29 32.46 -3.14
CA LYS A 2 -48.97 31.26 -2.31
C LYS A 2 -48.06 30.25 -3.02
N ASN A 3 -48.10 30.30 -4.36
CA ASN A 3 -47.50 29.33 -5.27
C ASN A 3 -46.00 29.64 -5.49
N ALA A 4 -45.61 30.92 -5.44
CA ALA A 4 -44.22 31.36 -5.59
C ALA A 4 -43.37 30.97 -4.37
N PHE A 5 -43.89 31.10 -3.15
CA PHE A 5 -43.20 30.65 -1.93
C PHE A 5 -42.95 29.14 -1.92
N SER A 6 -43.91 28.36 -2.40
CA SER A 6 -43.79 26.90 -2.49
C SER A 6 -42.69 26.49 -3.48
N LEU A 7 -42.62 27.13 -4.65
CA LEU A 7 -41.56 26.89 -5.64
C LEU A 7 -40.17 27.24 -5.10
N VAL A 8 -40.04 28.37 -4.39
CA VAL A 8 -38.76 28.78 -3.79
C VAL A 8 -38.27 27.77 -2.76
N VAL A 9 -39.15 27.26 -1.90
CA VAL A 9 -38.81 26.24 -0.89
C VAL A 9 -38.38 24.93 -1.56
N VAL A 10 -39.05 24.52 -2.64
CA VAL A 10 -38.70 23.31 -3.40
C VAL A 10 -37.33 23.44 -4.06
N ILE A 11 -37.01 24.60 -4.65
CA ILE A 11 -35.70 24.85 -5.28
C ILE A 11 -34.57 24.81 -4.24
N ILE A 12 -34.79 25.41 -3.06
CA ILE A 12 -33.81 25.39 -1.96
C ILE A 12 -33.59 23.95 -1.48
N PHE A 13 -34.66 23.15 -1.37
CA PHE A 13 -34.56 21.74 -0.95
C PHE A 13 -33.77 20.89 -1.95
N PHE A 14 -33.97 21.09 -3.25
CA PHE A 14 -33.19 20.40 -4.28
C PHE A 14 -31.72 20.84 -4.31
N ALA A 15 -31.43 22.13 -4.06
CA ALA A 15 -30.06 22.65 -4.02
C ALA A 15 -29.23 22.02 -2.88
N LEU A 16 -29.86 21.74 -1.74
CA LEU A 16 -29.22 21.09 -0.59
C LEU A 16 -28.88 19.60 -0.84
N LEU A 17 -29.61 18.91 -1.72
CA LEU A 17 -29.35 17.50 -2.05
C LEU A 17 -28.15 17.32 -2.99
N SER A 18 -27.80 18.34 -3.78
CA SER A 18 -26.74 18.26 -4.78
C SER A 18 -25.29 18.32 -4.24
N SER A 19 -25.06 18.57 -2.95
CA SER A 19 -23.73 18.91 -2.43
C SER A 19 -22.93 17.77 -1.80
N VAL A 20 -23.40 16.52 -1.77
CA VAL A 20 -22.62 15.39 -1.25
C VAL A 20 -22.09 14.52 -2.39
N ALA A 21 -21.24 15.11 -3.23
CA ALA A 21 -20.29 14.32 -4.00
C ALA A 21 -19.13 13.95 -3.07
N ASN A 22 -19.25 12.82 -2.38
CA ASN A 22 -18.12 12.22 -1.68
C ASN A 22 -17.07 11.89 -2.75
N LYS A 23 -16.10 12.79 -2.94
CA LYS A 23 -14.94 12.57 -3.80
C LYS A 23 -14.07 11.52 -3.11
N VAL A 24 -14.45 10.25 -3.26
CA VAL A 24 -13.60 9.12 -2.90
C VAL A 24 -12.36 9.28 -3.79
N ASN A 25 -11.25 9.68 -3.19
CA ASN A 25 -9.98 9.77 -3.89
C ASN A 25 -9.56 8.34 -4.19
N ALA A 26 -10.02 7.79 -5.31
CA ALA A 26 -9.64 6.46 -5.74
C ALA A 26 -8.13 6.48 -5.99
N ASN A 27 -7.38 5.69 -5.22
CA ASN A 27 -5.95 5.53 -5.45
C ASN A 27 -5.72 5.05 -6.88
N SER A 28 -4.82 5.73 -7.59
CA SER A 28 -4.37 5.30 -8.91
C SER A 28 -3.20 4.34 -8.73
N CYS A 29 -3.36 3.11 -9.22
CA CYS A 29 -2.30 2.10 -9.24
C CYS A 29 -1.68 2.00 -10.63
N GLN A 30 -0.44 1.50 -10.67
CA GLN A 30 0.33 1.31 -11.91
C GLN A 30 0.72 -0.16 -12.05
N ASP A 31 0.66 -0.69 -13.27
CA ASP A 31 1.02 -2.08 -13.60
C ASP A 31 1.77 -2.12 -14.94
N PRO A 32 3.06 -2.51 -14.98
CA PRO A 32 3.81 -2.62 -16.22
C PRO A 32 3.42 -3.89 -16.99
N LEU A 33 3.00 -3.73 -18.25
CA LEU A 33 2.52 -4.80 -19.12
C LEU A 33 3.54 -5.23 -20.20
N GLY A 34 4.75 -4.68 -20.19
CA GLY A 34 5.78 -5.01 -21.18
C GLY A 34 5.48 -4.38 -22.53
N SER A 35 5.36 -5.16 -23.61
CA SER A 35 5.19 -4.62 -24.98
C SER A 35 4.03 -3.63 -25.13
N CYS A 36 4.22 -2.63 -25.99
CA CYS A 36 3.20 -1.65 -26.39
C CYS A 36 2.12 -2.19 -27.34
N LEU A 37 2.23 -3.42 -27.83
CA LEU A 37 1.20 -4.03 -28.66
C LEU A 37 -0.09 -4.16 -27.85
N GLN A 38 -1.16 -3.54 -28.36
CA GLN A 38 -2.51 -3.52 -27.75
C GLN A 38 -2.49 -3.11 -26.26
N CYS A 39 -1.63 -2.15 -25.93
CA CYS A 39 -1.35 -1.73 -24.56
C CYS A 39 -2.62 -1.30 -23.81
N ASP A 40 -3.48 -0.52 -24.46
CA ASP A 40 -4.72 -0.02 -23.86
C ASP A 40 -5.79 -1.11 -23.73
N GLU A 41 -5.98 -1.95 -24.75
CA GLU A 41 -6.93 -3.06 -24.69
C GLU A 41 -6.53 -4.06 -23.60
N ARG A 42 -5.23 -4.37 -23.47
CA ARG A 42 -4.70 -5.27 -22.44
C ARG A 42 -4.87 -4.68 -21.04
N CYS A 43 -4.65 -3.37 -20.88
CA CYS A 43 -4.88 -2.67 -19.62
C CYS A 43 -6.36 -2.74 -19.21
N LYS A 44 -7.28 -2.45 -20.13
CA LYS A 44 -8.74 -2.51 -19.88
C LYS A 44 -9.24 -3.93 -19.64
N ALA A 45 -8.69 -4.91 -20.37
CA ALA A 45 -9.02 -6.32 -20.17
C ALA A 45 -8.59 -6.83 -18.78
N LYS A 46 -7.46 -6.34 -18.25
CA LYS A 46 -6.93 -6.77 -16.95
C LYS A 46 -7.55 -6.04 -15.76
N HIS A 47 -7.74 -4.72 -15.88
CA HIS A 47 -8.12 -3.85 -14.74
C HIS A 47 -9.50 -3.20 -14.88
N GLY A 48 -10.23 -3.52 -15.96
CA GLY A 48 -11.56 -2.99 -16.23
C GLY A 48 -11.56 -1.70 -17.06
N PRO A 49 -12.75 -1.18 -17.38
CA PRO A 49 -12.91 -0.09 -18.36
C PRO A 49 -12.33 1.26 -17.92
N THR A 50 -12.02 1.40 -16.63
CA THR A 50 -11.38 2.60 -16.06
C THR A 50 -9.85 2.58 -16.18
N GLY A 51 -9.27 1.45 -16.61
CA GLY A 51 -7.86 1.34 -16.93
C GLY A 51 -7.48 2.19 -18.15
N GLN A 52 -6.36 2.90 -18.05
CA GLN A 52 -5.77 3.70 -19.10
C GLN A 52 -4.30 3.30 -19.27
N ALA A 53 -3.84 3.07 -20.48
CA ALA A 53 -2.45 2.68 -20.70
C ALA A 53 -1.63 3.80 -21.35
N SER A 54 -0.34 3.85 -21.00
CA SER A 54 0.66 4.69 -21.66
C SER A 54 1.79 3.80 -22.18
N CYS A 55 2.20 4.04 -23.43
CA CYS A 55 3.32 3.34 -24.03
C CYS A 55 4.53 4.28 -24.11
N ASP A 56 5.63 3.86 -23.49
CA ASP A 56 6.95 4.41 -23.78
C ASP A 56 7.55 3.65 -24.97
N SER A 57 7.49 4.27 -26.15
CA SER A 57 8.00 3.69 -27.40
C SER A 57 9.51 3.52 -27.42
N ARG A 58 10.27 4.22 -26.57
CA ARG A 58 11.74 4.08 -26.50
C ARG A 58 12.14 2.79 -25.80
N ASN A 59 11.46 2.48 -24.69
CA ASN A 59 11.72 1.28 -23.90
C ASN A 59 10.79 0.11 -24.23
N GLN A 60 9.88 0.30 -25.20
CA GLN A 60 8.81 -0.64 -25.55
C GLN A 60 8.03 -1.10 -24.32
N LEU A 61 7.80 -0.17 -23.38
CA LEU A 61 7.18 -0.43 -22.09
C LEU A 61 5.79 0.21 -22.01
N CYS A 62 4.80 -0.65 -21.87
CA CYS A 62 3.42 -0.34 -21.61
C CYS A 62 3.19 -0.27 -20.10
N THR A 63 2.71 0.86 -19.62
CA THR A 63 2.31 1.07 -18.22
C THR A 63 0.81 1.29 -18.16
N CYS A 64 0.10 0.43 -17.43
CA CYS A 64 -1.33 0.56 -17.20
C CYS A 64 -1.60 1.31 -15.89
N TYR A 65 -2.46 2.32 -15.95
CA TYR A 65 -2.94 3.12 -14.84
C TYR A 65 -4.40 2.78 -14.59
N TYR A 66 -4.76 2.39 -13.38
CA TYR A 66 -6.13 1.99 -13.07
C TYR A 66 -6.52 2.40 -11.66
N LYS A 67 -7.82 2.57 -11.43
CA LYS A 67 -8.34 2.80 -10.09
C LYS A 67 -8.26 1.50 -9.31
N CYS A 68 -7.39 1.44 -8.31
CA CYS A 68 -7.38 0.36 -7.35
C CYS A 68 -8.26 0.70 -6.14
N GLY A 69 -8.74 -0.32 -5.45
CA GLY A 69 -9.40 -0.15 -4.15
C GLY A 69 -8.47 0.55 -3.15
N PRO A 70 -8.99 1.03 -2.00
CA PRO A 70 -8.15 1.56 -0.95
C PRO A 70 -7.03 0.55 -0.68
N GLN A 71 -5.79 0.99 -0.88
CA GLN A 71 -4.64 0.17 -0.53
C GLN A 71 -4.84 -0.18 0.94
N SER A 72 -4.84 -1.49 1.27
CA SER A 72 -4.76 -1.89 2.67
C SER A 72 -3.64 -1.06 3.30
N PRO A 73 -3.88 -0.41 4.45
CA PRO A 73 -2.85 0.38 5.10
C PRO A 73 -1.61 -0.50 5.15
N ILE A 74 -0.53 -0.02 4.53
CA ILE A 74 0.78 -0.65 4.62
C ILE A 74 0.96 -0.87 6.12
N PRO A 75 1.07 -2.13 6.59
CA PRO A 75 1.28 -2.39 8.01
C PRO A 75 2.42 -1.47 8.44
N PRO A 76 2.28 -0.74 9.56
CA PRO A 76 3.37 0.12 10.01
C PRO A 76 4.62 -0.74 9.95
N HIS A 77 5.61 -0.31 9.18
CA HIS A 77 6.90 -0.98 9.14
C HIS A 77 7.39 -0.94 10.58
N ASN A 78 7.14 -2.01 11.34
CA ASN A 78 7.80 -2.25 12.61
C ASN A 78 9.26 -2.33 12.20
N LYS A 79 10.03 -1.24 12.38
CA LYS A 79 11.40 -1.27 11.93
C LYS A 79 12.05 -2.35 12.77
N GLN A 80 12.72 -3.24 12.07
CA GLN A 80 13.29 -4.39 12.72
C GLN A 80 14.78 -4.10 12.87
N CYS A 81 15.20 -3.92 14.12
CA CYS A 81 16.60 -3.74 14.45
C CYS A 81 17.24 -5.09 14.76
N TYR A 82 18.54 -5.17 14.48
CA TYR A 82 19.36 -6.35 14.74
C TYR A 82 20.50 -6.01 15.69
N GLY A 83 20.65 -6.82 16.73
CA GLY A 83 21.75 -6.76 17.69
C GLY A 83 22.55 -8.05 17.69
N ARG A 84 23.75 -8.03 18.30
CA ARG A 84 24.55 -9.23 18.57
C ARG A 84 24.89 -9.29 20.06
N THR A 85 24.85 -10.47 20.66
CA THR A 85 25.16 -10.66 22.10
C THR A 85 26.43 -11.47 22.35
N GLY A 86 27.10 -11.94 21.30
CA GLY A 86 28.28 -12.81 21.41
C GLY A 86 28.05 -14.18 20.79
N LEU A 87 28.72 -15.21 21.33
CA LEU A 87 28.61 -16.59 20.86
C LEU A 87 27.20 -17.15 21.09
N CYS A 88 26.77 -18.03 20.19
CA CYS A 88 25.53 -18.78 20.32
C CYS A 88 25.58 -19.69 21.56
N SER A 89 24.56 -19.59 22.39
CA SER A 89 24.31 -20.48 23.52
C SER A 89 22.82 -20.85 23.56
N SER A 90 22.46 -21.83 24.39
CA SER A 90 21.05 -22.18 24.64
C SER A 90 20.24 -21.01 25.22
N ALA A 91 20.90 -20.05 25.87
CA ALA A 91 20.28 -18.86 26.45
C ALA A 91 20.18 -17.67 25.47
N CYS A 92 20.54 -17.83 24.19
CA CYS A 92 20.56 -16.75 23.20
C CYS A 92 19.23 -15.98 23.14
N ASN A 93 18.11 -16.68 23.03
CA ASN A 93 16.79 -16.06 22.97
C ASN A 93 16.46 -15.26 24.24
N GLN A 94 16.74 -15.84 25.41
CA GLN A 94 16.47 -15.18 26.70
C GLN A 94 17.35 -13.94 26.91
N ASN A 95 18.63 -14.00 26.55
CA ASN A 95 19.54 -12.87 26.61
C ASN A 95 19.08 -11.72 25.69
N CYS A 96 18.59 -12.04 24.49
CA CYS A 96 18.00 -11.06 23.58
C CYS A 96 16.72 -10.43 24.14
N ALA A 97 15.83 -11.23 24.73
CA ALA A 97 14.60 -10.75 25.34
C ALA A 97 14.85 -9.88 26.59
N GLN A 98 15.92 -10.17 27.34
CA GLN A 98 16.35 -9.33 28.48
C GLN A 98 16.99 -8.01 28.02
N LYS A 99 17.75 -8.02 26.91
CA LYS A 99 18.47 -6.85 26.43
C LYS A 99 17.61 -5.90 25.59
N TYR A 100 16.69 -6.44 24.80
CA TYR A 100 15.86 -5.68 23.88
C TYR A 100 14.37 -5.92 24.16
N PRO A 101 13.57 -4.87 24.42
CA PRO A 101 12.12 -5.02 24.61
C PRO A 101 11.46 -5.71 23.41
N SER A 102 10.68 -6.75 23.66
CA SER A 102 10.09 -7.61 22.60
C SER A 102 11.13 -8.22 21.64
N GLY A 103 12.37 -8.36 22.11
CA GLY A 103 13.46 -8.97 21.36
C GLY A 103 13.41 -10.48 21.41
N SER A 104 13.79 -11.11 20.31
CA SER A 104 13.99 -12.55 20.19
C SER A 104 15.40 -12.83 19.68
N GLY A 105 15.97 -13.95 20.08
CA GLY A 105 17.34 -14.32 19.74
C GLY A 105 17.40 -15.65 19.01
N PHE A 106 18.24 -15.71 17.98
CA PHE A 106 18.54 -16.93 17.25
C PHE A 106 20.01 -17.01 16.90
N CYS A 107 20.48 -18.24 16.71
CA CYS A 107 21.88 -18.49 16.38
C CYS A 107 22.10 -18.41 14.87
N GLU A 108 22.90 -17.45 14.44
CA GLU A 108 23.29 -17.24 13.06
C GLU A 108 24.74 -17.71 12.88
N SER A 109 25.00 -18.48 11.82
CA SER A 109 26.37 -18.94 11.49
C SER A 109 27.06 -17.87 10.65
N ILE A 110 28.23 -17.40 11.11
CA ILE A 110 29.08 -16.45 10.40
C ILE A 110 30.47 -17.08 10.27
N GLY A 111 30.77 -17.60 9.08
CA GLY A 111 31.94 -18.45 8.86
C GLY A 111 31.86 -19.71 9.73
N ASN A 112 32.91 -19.96 10.51
CA ASN A 112 33.02 -21.12 11.41
C ASN A 112 32.43 -20.88 12.82
N PHE A 113 31.91 -19.69 13.09
CA PHE A 113 31.37 -19.32 14.40
C PHE A 113 29.86 -19.19 14.36
N LYS A 114 29.18 -19.63 15.42
CA LYS A 114 27.76 -19.33 15.63
C LYS A 114 27.65 -18.16 16.60
N LEU A 115 27.01 -17.08 16.17
CA LEU A 115 26.75 -15.91 17.00
C LEU A 115 25.26 -15.82 17.35
N CYS A 116 24.99 -15.30 18.54
CA CYS A 116 23.63 -14.97 18.95
C CYS A 116 23.23 -13.61 18.32
N LYS A 117 22.26 -13.66 17.41
CA LYS A 117 21.65 -12.49 16.77
C LYS A 117 20.30 -12.21 17.42
N CYS A 118 20.08 -10.96 17.82
CA CYS A 118 18.80 -10.50 18.34
C CYS A 118 18.03 -9.75 17.26
N GLN A 119 16.73 -9.99 17.21
CA GLN A 119 15.77 -9.29 16.36
C GLN A 119 14.72 -8.66 17.27
N TYR A 120 14.54 -7.35 17.15
CA TYR A 120 13.63 -6.59 18.02
C TYR A 120 13.01 -5.39 17.28
N PRO A 121 11.83 -4.93 17.69
CA PRO A 121 11.23 -3.72 17.14
C PRO A 121 12.02 -2.47 17.54
N CYS A 122 12.15 -1.55 16.59
CA CYS A 122 12.62 -0.18 16.67
C CYS A 122 11.85 0.64 15.61
#